data_AF-I0GVQ0-F1
#
_entry.id   AF-I0GVQ0-F1
#
_cell.length_a   1.000
_cell.length_b   1.000
_cell.length_c   1.000
_cell.angle_alpha   90.00
_cell.angle_beta   90.00
_cell.angle_gamma   90.00
#
_symmetry.space_group_name_H-M   'P 1'
#
loop_
_entity.id
_entity.type
_entity.pdbx_description
1 polymer ?
#
loop_
_entity_poly.entity_id
_entity_poly.type
_entity_poly.pdbx_seq_one_letter_code
_entity_poly.pdbx_strand_id
1 'polypeptide(L)' 'MQSYPGCNGIKTGYTRAAQWCLAASAQRDDREYIVVIMHAQSDEDRYHDAAALLDYAFSKDLQE' A
#
# COMPACT_ATOMS: atom_id res chain seq x y z
N MET A 1 5.30 1.35 5.43
CA MET A 1 4.11 0.55 5.85
C MET A 1 4.06 0.20 7.32
N GLN A 2 5.15 -0.16 7.99
CA GLN A 2 5.09 -0.61 9.40
C GLN A 2 4.46 0.44 10.36
N SER A 3 4.56 1.73 10.03
CA SER A 3 3.94 2.84 10.74
C SER A 3 2.58 3.29 10.21
N TYR A 4 2.08 2.70 9.11
CA TYR A 4 0.82 3.12 8.50
C TYR A 4 -0.37 2.58 9.31
N PRO A 5 -1.31 3.43 9.78
CA PRO A 5 -2.42 3.00 10.63
C PRO A 5 -3.31 1.94 9.97
N GLY A 6 -3.53 0.83 10.69
CA GLY A 6 -4.32 -0.30 10.21
C GLY A 6 -3.56 -1.25 9.28
N CYS A 7 -2.30 -0.97 8.94
CA CYS A 7 -1.51 -1.83 8.07
C CYS A 7 -1.29 -3.21 8.72
N ASN A 8 -1.66 -4.27 8.01
CA ASN A 8 -1.59 -5.66 8.49
C ASN A 8 -0.83 -6.60 7.52
N GLY A 9 -0.28 -6.09 6.40
CA GLY A 9 0.46 -6.88 5.42
C GLY A 9 0.90 -6.09 4.18
N ILE A 10 1.43 -6.71 3.12
CA ILE A 10 1.56 -8.15 2.86
C ILE A 10 3.00 -8.55 2.51
N LYS A 11 3.59 -8.09 1.41
CA LYS A 11 4.95 -8.52 1.03
C LYS A 11 5.62 -7.57 0.04
N THR A 12 6.92 -7.42 0.19
CA THR A 12 7.81 -6.72 -0.73
C THR A 12 8.43 -7.67 -1.75
N GLY A 13 8.71 -7.17 -2.95
CA GLY A 13 9.45 -7.89 -3.99
C GLY A 13 10.41 -6.97 -4.74
N TYR A 14 11.55 -7.50 -5.16
CA TYR A 14 12.51 -6.78 -6.01
C TYR A 14 13.23 -7.73 -6.96
N THR A 15 13.32 -7.34 -8.23
CA THR A 15 14.31 -7.86 -9.18
C THR A 15 14.77 -6.72 -10.07
N ARG A 16 15.91 -6.87 -10.77
CA ARG A 16 16.39 -5.83 -11.71
C ARG A 16 15.37 -5.49 -12.81
N ALA A 17 14.54 -6.45 -13.23
CA ALA A 17 13.55 -6.23 -14.28
C ALA A 17 12.23 -5.66 -13.75
N ALA A 18 11.78 -6.11 -12.58
CA ALA A 18 10.52 -5.69 -11.97
C ALA A 18 10.62 -4.41 -11.13
N GLN A 19 11.85 -3.99 -10.81
CA GLN A 19 12.14 -2.94 -9.83
C GLN A 19 11.43 -3.19 -8.49
N TRP A 20 11.05 -2.14 -7.78
CA TRP A 20 10.52 -2.19 -6.43
C TRP A 20 9.01 -2.43 -6.45
N CYS A 21 8.58 -3.59 -5.95
CA CYS A 21 7.16 -3.96 -5.84
C CYS A 21 6.72 -4.11 -4.39
N LEU A 22 5.43 -3.88 -4.14
CA LEU A 22 4.79 -4.04 -2.83
C LEU A 22 3.34 -4.48 -3.01
N ALA A 23 2.94 -5.54 -2.32
CA ALA A 23 1.55 -5.76 -1.95
C ALA A 23 1.38 -5.33 -0.49
N ALA A 24 0.50 -4.38 -0.22
CA ALA A 24 0.18 -3.89 1.11
C ALA A 24 -1.31 -4.04 1.40
N SER A 25 -1.64 -4.27 2.67
CA SER A 25 -3.02 -4.28 3.14
C SER A 25 -3.16 -3.44 4.40
N ALA A 26 -4.29 -2.76 4.54
CA ALA A 26 -4.68 -2.08 5.76
C ALA A 26 -6.17 -2.24 6.02
N GLN A 27 -6.50 -2.44 7.29
CA GLN A 27 -7.87 -2.58 7.78
C GLN A 27 -8.19 -1.47 8.78
N ARG A 28 -9.37 -0.86 8.63
CA ARG A 28 -9.97 0.08 9.59
C ARG A 28 -11.44 -0.31 9.75
N ASP A 29 -11.86 -0.54 11.00
CA ASP A 29 -13.18 -1.08 11.32
C ASP A 29 -13.49 -2.36 10.50
N ASP A 30 -14.64 -2.39 9.81
CA ASP A 30 -15.10 -3.52 9.00
C ASP A 30 -14.64 -3.47 7.53
N ARG A 31 -13.73 -2.54 7.16
CA ARG A 31 -13.22 -2.39 5.78
C ARG A 31 -11.72 -2.65 5.69
N GLU A 32 -11.33 -3.51 4.76
CA GLU A 32 -9.94 -3.82 4.43
C GLU A 32 -9.65 -3.49 2.96
N TYR A 33 -8.51 -2.83 2.72
CA TYR A 33 -8.00 -2.53 1.40
C TYR A 33 -6.67 -3.19 1.14
N ILE A 34 -6.52 -3.71 -0.08
CA ILE A 34 -5.27 -4.21 -0.62
C ILE A 34 -4.83 -3.30 -1.75
N VAL A 35 -3.58 -2.83 -1.69
CA VAL A 35 -2.93 -2.06 -2.76
C VAL A 35 -1.71 -2.81 -3.28
N VAL A 36 -1.50 -2.75 -4.59
CA VAL A 36 -0.37 -3.39 -5.26
C VAL A 36 0.38 -2.35 -6.08
N ILE A 37 1.63 -2.11 -5.69
CA ILE A 37 2.57 -1.25 -6.41
C ILE A 37 3.52 -2.14 -7.20
N MET A 38 3.68 -1.82 -8.48
CA MET A 38 4.57 -2.51 -9.41
C MET A 38 5.54 -1.49 -10.00
N HIS A 39 6.81 -1.87 -10.12
CA HIS A 39 7.82 -1.06 -10.82
C HIS A 39 8.02 0.36 -10.27
N ALA A 40 8.03 0.52 -8.94
CA ALA A 40 8.41 1.80 -8.34
C ALA A 40 9.90 2.10 -8.58
N GLN A 41 10.25 3.38 -8.65
CA GLN A 41 11.61 3.84 -8.98
C GLN A 41 12.60 3.61 -7.83
N SER A 42 12.11 3.60 -6.59
CA SER A 42 12.91 3.34 -5.39
C SER A 42 12.17 2.49 -4.35
N ASP A 43 12.91 2.01 -3.34
CA ASP A 43 12.36 1.30 -2.19
C ASP A 43 11.40 2.18 -1.38
N GLU A 44 11.63 3.49 -1.34
CA GLU A 44 10.80 4.45 -0.61
C GLU A 44 9.51 4.76 -1.38
N ASP A 45 9.61 4.98 -2.69
CA ASP A 45 8.47 5.33 -3.55
C ASP A 45 7.34 4.30 -3.43
N ARG A 46 7.65 2.99 -3.43
CA ARG A 46 6.61 1.95 -3.31
C ARG A 46 5.80 2.06 -2.02
N TYR A 47 6.41 2.56 -0.93
CA TYR A 47 5.71 2.73 0.34
C TYR A 47 4.92 4.04 0.37
N HIS A 48 5.49 5.11 -0.18
CA HIS A 48 4.82 6.39 -0.32
C HIS A 48 3.54 6.25 -1.18
N ASP A 49 3.66 5.61 -2.34
CA ASP A 49 2.54 5.39 -3.26
C ASP A 49 1.48 4.48 -2.65
N ALA A 50 1.88 3.41 -1.95
CA ALA A 50 0.95 2.53 -1.26
C ALA A 50 0.17 3.27 -0.15
N ALA A 51 0.86 4.12 0.63
CA ALA A 51 0.20 4.92 1.66
C ALA A 51 -0.79 5.91 1.03
N ALA A 52 -0.40 6.59 -0.06
CA ALA A 52 -1.28 7.52 -0.77
C ALA A 52 -2.54 6.83 -1.35
N LEU A 53 -2.41 5.62 -1.90
CA LEU A 53 -3.55 4.86 -2.40
C LEU A 53 -4.48 4.38 -1.29
N LEU A 54 -3.92 3.93 -0.16
CA LEU A 54 -4.71 3.55 1.01
C LEU A 54 -5.44 4.75 1.62
N ASP A 55 -4.77 5.90 1.72
CA ASP A 55 -5.38 7.14 2.19
C ASP A 55 -6.51 7.58 1.25
N TYR A 56 -6.30 7.47 -0.06
CA TYR A 56 -7.34 7.71 -1.04
C TYR A 56 -8.54 6.78 -0.84
N ALA A 57 -8.31 5.47 -0.70
CA ALA A 57 -9.38 4.49 -0.51
C ALA A 57 -10.21 4.77 0.75
N PHE A 58 -9.55 4.94 1.90
CA PHE A 58 -10.23 5.26 3.16
C PHE A 58 -10.91 6.64 3.17
N SER A 59 -10.41 7.61 2.38
CA SER A 59 -11.09 8.91 2.25
C SER A 59 -12.44 8.81 1.54
N LYS A 60 -12.64 7.79 0.70
CA LYS A 60 -13.88 7.54 -0.05
C LYS A 60 -14.90 6.74 0.74
N ASP A 61 -14.47 5.92 1.69
CA ASP A 61 -15.37 5.17 2.56
C ASP A 61 -16.21 6.01 3.50
N LEU A 62 -15.74 7.21 3.84
CA LEU A 62 -16.52 8.17 4.64
C LEU A 62 -17.68 8.79 3.86
N GLN A 63 -17.88 8.42 2.59
CA GLN A 63 -18.94 8.94 1.71
C GLN A 63 -20.09 7.95 1.45
N GLU A 64 -20.06 6.75 2.06
CA GLU A 64 -21.12 5.72 1.97
C GLU A 64 -21.71 5.40 3.36
#